data_AF-A0A257JB61-F1
#
_entry.id   AF-A0A257JB61-F1
#
_cell.length_a   1.000
_cell.length_b   1.000
_cell.length_c   1.000
_cell.angle_alpha   90.00
_cell.angle_beta   90.00
_cell.angle_gamma   90.00
#
_symmetry.space_group_name_H-M   'P 1'
#
loop_
_entity.id
_entity.type
_entity.pdbx_description
1 polymer ?
#
loop_
_entity_poly.entity_id
_entity_poly.type
_entity_poly.pdbx_seq_one_letter_code
_entity_poly.pdbx_strand_id
1 'polypeptide(L)'
;YDASVDLNTPLSVAAAVRINAVYESLDSHRDYVGGERYAGNPYVAFNLNDAWKFGLSYEYVNDDRTTDRGIPSIATGAGQPNRPISGYRDQFFGMPGVNRTQFEAQIAKLRLDGQLATNLSFSGTMLYGDYDKTYVNVYANGAASAQNGTVALAAYSDPTQRENFIAQGNLIWDVETGPLAHKILVGA
;
A
#
# COMPACT_ATOMS: atom_id res chain seq x y z
N TYR A 1 -16.36 -8.61 6.79
CA TYR A 1 -16.86 -8.99 5.46
C TYR A 1 -15.88 -8.53 4.41
N ASP A 2 -15.72 -9.26 3.32
CA ASP A 2 -14.85 -8.89 2.22
C ASP A 2 -15.56 -9.06 0.87
N ALA A 3 -15.31 -8.14 -0.05
CA ALA A 3 -15.80 -8.18 -1.41
C ALA A 3 -14.72 -7.66 -2.36
N SER A 4 -14.61 -8.30 -3.53
CA SER A 4 -13.72 -7.84 -4.58
C SER A 4 -14.39 -7.97 -5.94
N VAL A 5 -14.03 -7.05 -6.84
CA VAL A 5 -14.51 -7.00 -8.21
C VAL A 5 -13.31 -6.75 -9.12
N ASP A 6 -13.21 -7.53 -10.19
CA ASP A 6 -12.29 -7.32 -11.29
C ASP A 6 -13.04 -7.50 -12.60
N LEU A 7 -13.17 -6.41 -13.35
CA LEU A 7 -13.87 -6.38 -14.62
C LEU A 7 -12.90 -5.90 -15.69
N ASN A 8 -12.83 -6.63 -16.80
CA ASN A 8 -12.03 -6.25 -17.95
C ASN A 8 -12.88 -6.39 -19.22
N THR A 9 -13.00 -5.31 -20.00
CA THR A 9 -13.75 -5.34 -21.26
C THR A 9 -13.04 -4.55 -22.36
N PRO A 10 -13.02 -5.06 -23.60
CA PRO A 10 -12.73 -4.21 -24.75
C PRO A 10 -13.82 -3.14 -24.85
N LEU A 11 -13.41 -1.91 -25.17
CA LEU A 11 -14.29 -0.81 -25.54
C LEU A 11 -14.38 -0.67 -27.07
N SER A 12 -13.31 -1.05 -27.77
CA SER A 12 -13.22 -1.10 -29.22
C SER A 12 -12.06 -2.02 -29.63
N VAL A 13 -11.73 -2.05 -30.93
CA VAL A 13 -10.49 -2.69 -31.42
C VAL A 13 -9.21 -1.99 -30.93
N ALA A 14 -9.31 -0.71 -30.54
CA ALA A 14 -8.18 0.12 -30.16
C ALA A 14 -8.11 0.42 -28.65
N ALA A 15 -9.13 0.07 -27.86
CA ALA A 15 -9.17 0.40 -26.45
C ALA A 15 -9.82 -0.69 -25.59
N ALA A 16 -9.33 -0.82 -24.36
CA ALA A 16 -9.89 -1.69 -23.33
C ALA A 16 -9.85 -0.99 -21.97
N VAL A 17 -10.77 -1.36 -21.10
CA VAL A 17 -10.82 -0.89 -19.72
C VAL A 17 -10.78 -2.06 -18.75
N ARG A 18 -10.07 -1.87 -17.64
CA ARG A 18 -10.09 -2.75 -16.49
C ARG A 18 -10.46 -1.94 -15.25
N ILE A 19 -11.30 -2.50 -14.39
CA ILE A 19 -11.67 -1.90 -13.11
C ILE A 19 -11.43 -2.95 -12.04
N ASN A 20 -10.56 -2.64 -11.09
CA ASN A 20 -10.37 -3.44 -9.88
C ASN A 20 -10.95 -2.65 -8.71
N ALA A 21 -11.70 -3.32 -7.83
CA ALA A 21 -12.20 -2.72 -6.62
C ALA A 21 -12.23 -3.75 -5.48
N VAL A 22 -11.98 -3.29 -4.26
CA VAL A 22 -12.05 -4.09 -3.05
C VAL A 22 -12.75 -3.33 -1.95
N TYR A 23 -13.45 -4.06 -1.09
CA TYR A 23 -13.98 -3.59 0.18
C TYR A 23 -13.75 -4.66 1.24
N GLU A 24 -13.22 -4.27 2.38
CA GLU A 24 -13.02 -5.13 3.55
C GLU A 24 -13.52 -4.37 4.78
N SER A 25 -14.32 -5.05 5.60
CA SER A 25 -14.65 -4.67 6.95
C SER A 25 -14.08 -5.72 7.89
N LEU A 26 -13.24 -5.26 8.81
CA LEU A 26 -12.42 -6.07 9.70
C LEU A 26 -12.91 -5.95 11.14
N ASP A 27 -13.12 -7.10 11.78
CA ASP A 27 -13.33 -7.23 13.21
C ASP A 27 -12.25 -8.13 13.80
N SER A 28 -11.86 -7.85 15.04
CA SER A 28 -10.89 -8.64 15.78
C SER A 28 -11.50 -9.30 17.00
N HIS A 29 -10.87 -10.37 17.47
CA HIS A 29 -11.12 -10.88 18.82
C HIS A 29 -10.66 -9.90 19.92
N ARG A 30 -9.85 -8.90 19.54
CA ARG A 30 -9.40 -7.83 20.42
C ARG A 30 -10.52 -6.79 20.53
N ASP A 31 -10.95 -6.50 21.75
CA ASP A 31 -12.01 -5.54 22.04
C ASP A 31 -11.72 -4.19 21.37
N TYR A 32 -12.71 -3.57 20.73
CA TYR A 32 -12.57 -2.26 20.07
C TYR A 32 -11.54 -2.18 18.92
N VAL A 33 -10.98 -3.32 18.48
CA VAL A 33 -10.08 -3.38 17.35
C VAL A 33 -10.85 -3.84 16.12
N GLY A 34 -10.98 -2.94 15.16
CA GLY A 34 -11.65 -3.19 13.90
C GLY A 34 -11.25 -2.13 12.88
N GLY A 35 -11.95 -2.12 11.75
CA GLY A 35 -11.79 -1.09 10.74
C GLY A 35 -12.41 -1.45 9.41
N GLU A 36 -12.19 -0.58 8.43
CA GLU A 36 -12.60 -0.78 7.06
C GLU A 36 -11.54 -0.32 6.07
N ARG A 37 -11.56 -0.93 4.89
CA ARG A 37 -10.64 -0.63 3.80
C ARG A 37 -11.36 -0.77 2.49
N TYR A 38 -11.12 0.16 1.58
CA TYR A 38 -11.61 0.03 0.22
C TYR A 38 -10.69 0.74 -0.74
N ALA A 39 -10.63 0.19 -1.96
CA ALA A 39 -9.83 0.76 -3.02
C ALA A 39 -10.50 0.55 -4.37
N GLY A 40 -10.21 1.45 -5.31
CA GLY A 40 -10.67 1.37 -6.69
C GLY A 40 -9.54 1.75 -7.64
N ASN A 41 -9.34 0.94 -8.68
CA ASN A 41 -8.33 1.16 -9.70
C ASN A 41 -8.93 0.99 -11.11
N PRO A 42 -9.48 2.05 -11.72
CA PRO A 42 -9.74 2.07 -13.15
C PRO A 42 -8.43 2.21 -13.94
N TYR A 43 -8.31 1.40 -14.99
CA TYR A 43 -7.23 1.43 -15.96
C TYR A 43 -7.79 1.39 -17.38
N VAL A 44 -7.35 2.32 -18.22
CA VAL A 44 -7.71 2.35 -19.64
C VAL A 44 -6.45 2.17 -20.48
N ALA A 45 -6.49 1.19 -21.38
CA ALA A 45 -5.43 0.89 -22.33
C ALA A 45 -5.86 1.27 -23.75
N PHE A 46 -4.92 1.82 -24.51
CA PHE A 46 -5.08 2.20 -25.90
C PHE A 46 -3.96 1.60 -26.75
N ASN A 47 -4.32 0.96 -27.85
CA ASN A 47 -3.42 0.71 -28.96
C ASN A 47 -3.49 1.93 -29.88
N LEU A 48 -2.50 2.82 -29.82
CA LEU A 48 -2.48 4.03 -30.63
C LEU A 48 -2.25 3.70 -32.11
N ASN A 49 -1.40 2.72 -32.37
CA ASN A 49 -1.14 2.08 -33.66
C ASN A 49 -0.36 0.77 -33.42
N ASP A 50 0.13 0.13 -34.48
CA ASP A 50 0.89 -1.14 -34.39
C ASP A 50 2.19 -1.03 -33.58
N ALA A 51 2.77 0.17 -33.49
CA ALA A 51 4.04 0.42 -32.82
C ALA A 51 3.89 1.02 -31.41
N TRP A 52 2.73 1.58 -31.04
CA TRP A 52 2.58 2.38 -29.81
C TRP A 52 1.35 2.01 -29.00
N LYS A 53 1.56 1.88 -27.69
CA LYS A 53 0.53 1.59 -26.69
C LYS A 53 0.58 2.61 -25.56
N PHE A 54 -0.58 3.05 -25.12
CA PHE A 54 -0.73 4.02 -24.04
C PHE A 54 -1.66 3.49 -22.96
N GLY A 55 -1.34 3.76 -21.70
CA GLY A 55 -2.12 3.34 -20.54
C GLY A 55 -2.29 4.48 -19.55
N LEU A 56 -3.51 4.62 -19.03
CA LEU A 56 -3.84 5.53 -17.95
C LEU A 56 -4.45 4.72 -16.79
N SER A 57 -3.88 4.85 -15.60
CA SER A 57 -4.41 4.30 -14.37
C SER A 57 -4.73 5.43 -13.41
N TYR A 58 -5.79 5.25 -12.65
CA TYR A 58 -6.02 5.98 -11.42
C TYR A 58 -6.29 4.99 -10.29
N GLU A 59 -5.80 5.26 -9.09
CA GLU A 59 -6.01 4.44 -7.90
C GLU A 59 -6.44 5.33 -6.75
N TYR A 60 -7.56 4.98 -6.13
CA TYR A 60 -7.99 5.52 -4.85
C TYR A 60 -7.91 4.42 -3.79
N VAL A 61 -7.31 4.72 -2.65
CA VAL A 61 -7.23 3.81 -1.50
C VAL A 61 -7.68 4.56 -0.25
N ASN A 62 -8.52 3.93 0.56
CA ASN A 62 -8.82 4.35 1.93
C ASN A 62 -8.66 3.15 2.87
N ASP A 63 -7.86 3.30 3.92
CA ASP A 63 -7.68 2.34 5.03
C ASP A 63 -7.89 3.09 6.33
N ASP A 64 -8.89 2.69 7.11
CA ASP A 64 -9.23 3.28 8.40
C ASP A 64 -9.50 2.20 9.43
N ARG A 65 -8.64 2.12 10.45
CA ARG A 65 -8.71 1.05 11.46
C ARG A 65 -8.10 1.43 12.79
N THR A 66 -8.46 0.70 13.83
CA THR A 66 -7.88 0.84 15.16
C THR A 66 -6.39 0.45 15.15
N THR A 67 -5.55 1.24 15.81
CA THR A 67 -4.16 0.87 16.10
C THR A 67 -4.08 0.05 17.39
N ASP A 68 -3.45 -1.12 17.35
CA ASP A 68 -3.25 -1.98 18.51
C ASP A 68 -1.79 -2.43 18.60
N ARG A 69 -1.15 -2.15 19.75
CA ARG A 69 0.26 -2.51 20.02
C ARG A 69 0.39 -3.86 20.74
N GLY A 70 -0.73 -4.54 21.00
CA GLY A 70 -0.76 -5.90 21.55
C GLY A 70 -0.85 -5.92 23.07
N ILE A 71 -0.39 -7.04 23.65
CA ILE A 71 -0.42 -7.28 25.09
C ILE A 71 0.89 -6.80 25.71
N PRO A 72 0.86 -5.99 26.79
CA PRO A 72 2.08 -5.56 27.47
C PRO A 72 2.86 -6.74 28.05
N SER A 73 4.17 -6.57 28.12
CA SER A 73 5.05 -7.53 28.77
C SER A 73 5.10 -7.32 30.29
N ILE A 74 5.56 -8.33 31.02
CA ILE A 74 5.85 -8.29 32.44
C ILE A 74 7.24 -8.88 32.69
N ALA A 75 7.96 -8.33 33.68
CA ALA A 75 9.22 -8.88 34.14
C ALA A 75 9.01 -10.26 34.78
N THR A 76 9.87 -11.22 34.43
CA THR A 76 9.80 -12.61 34.92
C THR A 76 10.87 -12.94 35.96
N GLY A 77 11.93 -12.12 36.02
CA GLY A 77 13.05 -12.25 36.94
C GLY A 77 14.27 -11.47 36.44
N ALA A 78 15.23 -11.20 37.31
CA ALA A 78 16.46 -10.52 36.92
C ALA A 78 17.23 -11.35 35.87
N GLY A 79 17.58 -10.73 34.75
CA GLY A 79 18.28 -11.39 33.64
C GLY A 79 17.43 -12.40 32.85
N GLN A 80 16.13 -12.51 33.13
CA GLN A 80 15.21 -13.36 32.37
C GLN A 80 14.44 -12.55 31.33
N PRO A 81 14.08 -13.13 30.17
CA PRO A 81 13.24 -12.46 29.20
C PRO A 81 11.86 -12.12 29.78
N ASN A 82 11.39 -10.89 29.50
CA ASN A 82 10.01 -10.53 29.79
C ASN A 82 9.05 -11.41 28.98
N ARG A 83 7.83 -11.60 29.50
CA ARG A 83 6.75 -12.34 28.80
C ARG A 83 5.50 -11.49 28.70
N PRO A 84 4.60 -11.72 27.72
CA PRO A 84 3.27 -11.11 27.76
C PRO A 84 2.51 -11.51 29.04
N ILE A 85 1.69 -10.60 29.57
CA ILE A 85 0.73 -10.98 30.60
C ILE A 85 -0.31 -11.96 30.01
N SER A 86 -0.63 -13.02 30.74
CA SER A 86 -1.57 -14.06 30.30
C SER A 86 -3.01 -13.74 30.68
N GLY A 87 -4.01 -14.32 30.02
CA GLY A 87 -5.43 -14.14 30.39
C GLY A 87 -6.08 -12.86 29.85
N TYR A 88 -5.34 -12.05 29.09
CA TYR A 88 -5.80 -10.79 28.50
C TYR A 88 -5.81 -10.84 26.98
N ARG A 89 -6.18 -12.01 26.43
CA ARG A 89 -6.17 -12.25 24.97
C ARG A 89 -6.99 -11.19 24.23
N ASP A 90 -8.22 -11.00 24.68
CA ASP A 90 -9.21 -10.15 24.00
C ASP A 90 -9.09 -8.68 24.45
N GLN A 91 -8.43 -8.40 25.58
CA GLN A 91 -8.33 -7.04 26.11
C GLN A 91 -7.46 -6.13 25.23
N PHE A 92 -8.01 -4.98 24.88
CA PHE A 92 -7.32 -3.89 24.21
C PHE A 92 -6.58 -2.97 25.19
N PHE A 93 -5.27 -2.81 24.98
CA PHE A 93 -4.39 -1.95 25.77
C PHE A 93 -4.15 -0.59 25.10
N GLY A 94 -5.24 0.03 24.67
CA GLY A 94 -5.27 1.39 24.12
C GLY A 94 -6.50 2.15 24.65
N MET A 95 -6.90 3.19 23.93
CA MET A 95 -8.06 4.00 24.29
C MET A 95 -9.10 3.93 23.15
N PRO A 96 -10.24 3.25 23.36
CA PRO A 96 -11.31 3.18 22.36
C PRO A 96 -11.73 4.57 21.88
N GLY A 97 -11.89 4.73 20.57
CA GLY A 97 -12.22 6.02 19.94
C GLY A 97 -11.05 7.00 19.76
N VAL A 98 -9.86 6.69 20.28
CA VAL A 98 -8.65 7.52 20.09
C VAL A 98 -7.61 6.82 19.19
N ASN A 99 -7.37 5.54 19.44
CA ASN A 99 -6.48 4.73 18.60
C ASN A 99 -7.04 4.58 17.19
N ARG A 100 -6.34 5.12 16.19
CA ARG A 100 -6.76 5.08 14.79
C ARG A 100 -5.57 5.25 13.87
N THR A 101 -5.54 4.49 12.77
CA THR A 101 -4.67 4.74 11.64
C THR A 101 -5.54 4.94 10.43
N GLN A 102 -5.34 6.06 9.75
CA GLN A 102 -5.97 6.39 8.49
C GLN A 102 -4.89 6.49 7.41
N PHE A 103 -5.19 5.98 6.23
CA PHE A 103 -4.39 6.16 5.04
C PHE A 103 -5.31 6.38 3.84
N GLU A 104 -5.23 7.56 3.24
CA GLU A 104 -5.85 7.88 1.97
C GLU A 104 -4.77 8.06 0.90
N ALA A 105 -5.00 7.51 -0.29
CA ALA A 105 -4.10 7.67 -1.42
C ALA A 105 -4.87 7.97 -2.71
N GLN A 106 -4.33 8.92 -3.47
CA GLN A 106 -4.75 9.26 -4.82
C GLN A 106 -3.55 9.11 -5.74
N ILE A 107 -3.58 8.14 -6.66
CA ILE A 107 -2.44 7.84 -7.53
C ILE A 107 -2.88 7.88 -8.98
N ALA A 108 -2.28 8.76 -9.77
CA ALA A 108 -2.45 8.80 -11.22
C ALA A 108 -1.18 8.29 -11.90
N LYS A 109 -1.33 7.38 -12.86
CA LYS A 109 -0.19 6.79 -13.59
C LYS A 109 -0.44 6.78 -15.08
N LEU A 110 0.57 7.20 -15.82
CA LEU A 110 0.64 7.13 -17.28
C LEU A 110 1.72 6.13 -17.69
N ARG A 111 1.45 5.35 -18.72
CA ARG A 111 2.44 4.47 -19.35
C ARG A 111 2.39 4.64 -20.86
N LEU A 112 3.56 4.74 -21.48
CA LEU A 112 3.71 4.77 -22.93
C LEU A 112 4.77 3.76 -23.32
N ASP A 113 4.39 2.77 -24.13
CA ASP A 113 5.30 1.79 -24.69
C ASP A 113 5.29 1.94 -26.21
N GLY A 114 6.45 1.82 -26.84
CA GLY A 114 6.47 1.72 -28.29
C GLY A 114 7.78 1.31 -28.93
N GLN A 115 7.73 1.18 -30.25
CA GLN A 115 8.89 0.90 -31.10
C GLN A 115 9.34 2.20 -31.78
N LEU A 116 10.59 2.60 -31.54
CA LEU A 116 11.24 3.71 -32.22
C LEU A 116 11.86 3.27 -33.55
N ALA A 117 12.35 2.02 -33.60
CA ALA A 117 12.83 1.33 -34.79
C ALA A 117 12.67 -0.19 -34.60
N THR A 118 12.93 -0.98 -35.64
CA THR A 118 12.82 -2.46 -35.58
C THR A 118 13.63 -3.10 -34.45
N ASN A 119 14.73 -2.47 -34.04
CA ASN A 119 15.62 -2.95 -32.99
C ASN A 119 15.70 -2.02 -31.77
N LEU A 120 14.85 -0.99 -31.68
CA LEU A 120 14.90 0.00 -30.60
C LEU A 120 13.50 0.26 -30.04
N SER A 121 13.28 -0.15 -28.80
CA SER A 121 12.02 0.03 -28.07
C SER A 121 12.14 1.11 -27.00
N PHE A 122 11.02 1.78 -26.72
CA PHE A 122 10.86 2.76 -25.66
C PHE A 122 9.80 2.29 -24.66
N SER A 123 10.04 2.52 -23.38
CA SER A 123 9.05 2.36 -22.29
C SER A 123 9.16 3.55 -21.33
N GLY A 124 8.11 4.35 -21.26
CA GLY A 124 7.97 5.49 -20.36
C GLY A 124 6.88 5.28 -19.32
N THR A 125 7.08 5.79 -18.11
CA THR A 125 6.07 5.82 -17.06
C THR A 125 6.15 7.14 -16.31
N MET A 126 5.01 7.75 -16.04
CA MET A 126 4.89 8.88 -15.12
C MET A 126 3.87 8.53 -14.05
N LEU A 127 4.13 8.92 -12.81
CA LEU A 127 3.27 8.69 -11.66
C LEU A 127 3.23 9.95 -10.81
N TYR A 128 2.03 10.38 -10.46
CA TYR A 128 1.79 11.33 -9.40
C TYR A 128 1.01 10.64 -8.28
N GLY A 129 1.47 10.77 -7.05
CA GLY A 129 0.79 10.24 -5.87
C GLY A 129 0.62 11.33 -4.83
N ASP A 130 -0.58 11.43 -4.27
CA ASP A 130 -0.92 12.23 -3.09
C ASP A 130 -1.38 11.25 -1.99
N TYR A 131 -0.78 11.37 -0.82
CA TYR A 131 -0.96 10.47 0.31
C TYR A 131 -1.19 11.27 1.59
N ASP A 132 -2.30 10.99 2.25
CA ASP A 132 -2.56 11.46 3.62
C ASP A 132 -2.56 10.25 4.55
N LYS A 133 -1.65 10.26 5.52
CA LYS A 133 -1.56 9.23 6.54
C LYS A 133 -1.65 9.87 7.91
N THR A 134 -2.53 9.34 8.75
CA THR A 134 -2.55 9.66 10.18
C THR A 134 -2.37 8.40 10.99
N TYR A 135 -1.47 8.43 11.97
CA TYR A 135 -1.33 7.37 12.96
C TYR A 135 -1.45 7.94 14.37
N VAL A 136 -2.57 7.68 15.02
CA VAL A 136 -2.84 8.00 16.43
C VAL A 136 -2.87 6.72 17.23
N ASN A 137 -2.12 6.67 18.32
CA ASN A 137 -2.01 5.46 19.10
C ASN A 137 -1.81 5.77 20.59
N VAL A 138 -2.67 5.20 21.43
CA VAL A 138 -2.46 5.04 22.87
C VAL A 138 -2.01 3.61 23.13
N TYR A 139 -0.93 3.43 23.88
CA TYR A 139 -0.30 2.12 24.04
C TYR A 139 0.36 1.96 25.39
N ALA A 140 0.56 0.70 25.78
CA ALA A 140 1.39 0.33 26.92
C ALA A 140 2.84 0.82 26.73
N ASN A 141 3.22 1.85 27.47
CA ASN A 141 4.52 2.51 27.42
C ASN A 141 5.54 1.90 28.40
N GLY A 142 5.37 0.62 28.71
CA GLY A 142 6.21 -0.08 29.68
C GLY A 142 5.66 -1.45 30.04
N ALA A 143 6.38 -2.12 30.93
CA ALA A 143 5.94 -3.39 31.49
C ALA A 143 4.73 -3.19 32.41
N ALA A 144 3.85 -4.17 32.47
CA ALA A 144 2.82 -4.25 33.49
C ALA A 144 3.47 -4.41 34.88
N SER A 145 2.89 -3.79 35.91
CA SER A 145 3.40 -3.83 37.29
C SER A 145 3.24 -5.20 37.95
N ALA A 146 2.23 -5.97 37.54
CA ALA A 146 1.96 -7.34 37.98
C ALA A 146 1.05 -8.04 36.95
N GLN A 147 0.90 -9.37 37.06
CA GLN A 147 0.03 -10.15 36.18
C GLN A 147 -1.42 -9.61 36.17
N ASN A 148 -1.93 -9.12 37.31
CA ASN A 148 -3.24 -8.47 37.42
C ASN A 148 -3.08 -6.99 37.85
N GLY A 149 -1.99 -6.35 37.43
CA GLY A 149 -1.62 -5.01 37.86
C GLY A 149 -2.08 -3.92 36.89
N THR A 150 -1.35 -2.81 36.92
CA THR A 150 -1.53 -1.65 36.04
C THR A 150 -0.43 -1.59 34.98
N VAL A 151 -0.69 -0.86 33.90
CA VAL A 151 0.31 -0.53 32.89
C VAL A 151 0.29 0.97 32.63
N ALA A 152 1.46 1.58 32.48
CA ALA A 152 1.55 2.97 32.08
C ALA A 152 1.18 3.09 30.59
N LEU A 153 0.29 4.03 30.26
CA LEU A 153 -0.04 4.34 28.86
C LEU A 153 0.68 5.61 28.42
N ALA A 154 1.10 5.64 27.16
CA ALA A 154 1.49 6.87 26.47
C ALA A 154 0.74 6.98 25.16
N ALA A 155 0.73 8.18 24.60
CA ALA A 155 0.05 8.49 23.35
C ALA A 155 0.95 9.34 22.45
N TYR A 156 0.82 9.13 21.15
CA TYR A 156 1.34 10.06 20.15
C TYR A 156 0.43 10.10 18.93
N SER A 157 0.61 11.16 18.14
CA SER A 157 0.00 11.35 16.84
C SER A 157 1.11 11.66 15.83
N ASP A 158 1.06 11.00 14.68
CA ASP A 158 2.02 11.15 13.59
C ASP A 158 1.27 11.32 12.26
N PRO A 159 0.74 12.54 11.98
CA PRO A 159 0.17 12.87 10.68
C PRO A 159 1.29 13.16 9.68
N THR A 160 1.16 12.61 8.48
CA THR A 160 2.09 12.81 7.38
C THR A 160 1.31 12.97 6.09
N GLN A 161 1.54 14.08 5.41
CA GLN A 161 1.15 14.27 4.02
C GLN A 161 2.38 14.11 3.14
N ARG A 162 2.19 13.48 1.99
CA ARG A 162 3.26 13.27 1.01
C ARG A 162 2.71 13.33 -0.39
N GLU A 163 3.37 14.14 -1.21
CA GLU A 163 3.22 14.10 -2.64
C GLU A 163 4.51 13.57 -3.28
N ASN A 164 4.38 12.81 -4.36
CA ASN A 164 5.51 12.47 -5.21
C ASN A 164 5.15 12.55 -6.69
N PHE A 165 6.11 13.03 -7.47
CA PHE A 165 6.09 12.93 -8.91
C PHE A 165 7.31 12.10 -9.34
N ILE A 166 7.06 11.02 -10.06
CA ILE A 166 8.08 10.10 -10.57
C ILE A 166 7.89 9.98 -12.07
N ALA A 167 8.95 10.23 -12.82
CA ALA A 167 9.00 9.97 -14.25
C ALA A 167 10.19 9.06 -14.53
N GLN A 168 9.98 8.04 -15.36
CA GLN A 168 11.02 7.12 -15.79
C GLN A 168 10.89 6.86 -17.30
N GLY A 169 12.01 6.93 -18.01
CA GLY A 169 12.10 6.56 -19.42
C GLY A 169 13.18 5.52 -19.63
N ASN A 170 12.89 4.49 -20.44
CA ASN A 170 13.85 3.46 -20.79
C ASN A 170 13.90 3.26 -22.30
N LEU A 171 15.12 3.09 -22.82
CA LEU A 171 15.41 2.64 -24.17
C LEU A 171 16.00 1.23 -24.10
N ILE A 172 15.48 0.33 -24.92
CA ILE A 172 15.95 -1.05 -25.03
C ILE A 172 16.40 -1.24 -26.48
N TRP A 173 17.70 -1.46 -26.67
CA TRP A 173 18.32 -1.55 -27.98
C TRP A 173 18.91 -2.94 -28.21
N ASP A 174 18.40 -3.63 -29.22
CA ASP A 174 18.97 -4.88 -29.72
C ASP A 174 19.99 -4.55 -30.84
N VAL A 175 21.26 -4.93 -30.65
CA VAL A 175 22.34 -4.61 -31.60
C VAL A 175 23.31 -5.76 -31.74
N GLU A 176 23.79 -6.00 -32.95
CA GLU A 176 24.81 -7.00 -33.23
C GLU A 176 26.15 -6.32 -33.52
N THR A 177 27.22 -6.80 -32.89
CA THR A 177 28.60 -6.40 -33.20
C THR A 177 29.40 -7.62 -33.64
N GLY A 178 29.41 -7.90 -34.95
CA GLY A 178 30.00 -9.12 -35.50
C GLY A 178 29.18 -10.35 -35.08
N PRO A 179 29.78 -11.39 -34.47
CA PRO A 179 29.05 -12.59 -34.05
C PRO A 179 28.29 -12.44 -32.72
N LEU A 180 28.37 -11.27 -32.07
CA LEU A 180 27.80 -11.05 -30.74
C LEU A 180 26.51 -10.21 -30.83
N ALA A 181 25.42 -10.72 -30.25
CA ALA A 181 24.19 -9.98 -30.05
C ALA A 181 24.17 -9.35 -28.66
N HIS A 182 23.75 -8.09 -28.58
CA HIS A 182 23.61 -7.30 -27.35
C HIS A 182 22.18 -6.84 -27.19
N LYS A 183 21.69 -6.82 -25.94
CA LYS A 183 20.48 -6.11 -25.54
C LYS A 183 20.86 -5.08 -24.49
N ILE A 184 20.85 -3.81 -24.88
CA ILE A 184 21.31 -2.69 -24.06
C ILE A 184 20.08 -1.97 -23.51
N LEU A 185 20.04 -1.75 -22.19
CA LEU A 185 19.03 -0.90 -21.55
C LEU A 185 19.70 0.37 -21.02
N VAL A 186 19.17 1.53 -21.42
CA VAL A 186 19.54 2.83 -20.87
C VAL A 186 18.28 3.51 -20.37
N GLY A 187 18.31 4.03 -19.14
CA GLY A 187 17.16 4.71 -18.55
C GLY A 187 17.54 5.85 -17.62
N ALA A 188 16.55 6.70 -17.36
CA ALA A 188 16.59 7.82 -16.42
C ALA A 188 15.24 7.95 -15.71
#